data_AF-A0A2F0AIP7-F1
#
_entry.id   AF-A0A2F0AIP7-F1
#
_cell.length_a   1.000
_cell.length_b   1.000
_cell.length_c   1.000
_cell.angle_alpha   90.00
_cell.angle_beta   90.00
_cell.angle_gamma   90.00
#
_symmetry.space_group_name_H-M   'P 1'
#
loop_
_entity.id
_entity.type
_entity.pdbx_description
1 polymer ?
#
loop_
_entity_poly.entity_id
_entity_poly.type
_entity_poly.pdbx_seq_one_letter_code
_entity_poly.pdbx_strand_id
1 'polypeptide(L)' 'MKSNKPFIPKYWVGKNNEKISCKEKIKILNSNIDDLQEMISEIYDEAILIGIDEKQLKDVLFEIIKNMKNNLKNV' A
#
# COMPACT_ATOMS: atom_id res chain seq x y z
N MET A 1 13.97 14.01 7.98
CA MET A 1 12.81 13.11 7.87
C MET A 1 13.34 11.77 7.39
N LYS A 2 13.09 10.68 8.13
CA LYS A 2 13.60 9.36 7.72
C LYS A 2 12.77 8.91 6.52
N SER A 3 13.39 8.84 5.35
CA SER A 3 12.78 8.25 4.16
C SER A 3 12.47 6.79 4.46
N ASN A 4 11.21 6.45 4.75
CA ASN A 4 10.81 5.05 4.87
C ASN A 4 10.98 4.42 3.50
N LYS A 5 11.81 3.38 3.42
CA LYS A 5 12.03 2.67 2.16
C LYS A 5 10.73 1.97 1.77
N PRO A 6 10.25 2.13 0.52
CA PRO A 6 8.99 1.55 0.15
C PRO A 6 9.01 0.02 0.21
N PHE A 7 7.94 -0.56 0.75
CA PHE A 7 7.69 -2.01 0.74
C PHE A 7 7.29 -2.53 -0.66
N ILE A 8 8.23 -2.48 -1.60
CA ILE A 8 8.05 -2.97 -2.97
C ILE A 8 8.70 -4.36 -3.11
N PRO A 9 8.00 -5.37 -3.66
CA PRO A 9 8.56 -6.70 -3.88
C PRO A 9 9.60 -6.70 -5.02
N LYS A 10 10.48 -7.71 -5.04
CA LYS A 10 11.48 -7.90 -6.12
C LYS A 10 10.83 -8.09 -7.50
N TYR A 11 9.63 -8.67 -7.54
CA TYR A 11 8.82 -8.82 -8.74
C TYR A 11 7.35 -8.99 -8.36
N TRP A 12 6.46 -8.59 -9.27
CA TRP A 12 5.03 -8.84 -9.17
C TRP A 12 4.67 -10.12 -9.91
N VAL A 13 3.66 -10.83 -9.40
CA VAL A 13 3.14 -12.07 -10.01
C VAL A 13 1.72 -11.85 -10.53
N GLY A 14 1.40 -12.51 -11.64
CA GLY A 14 0.06 -12.57 -12.22
C GLY A 14 -0.80 -13.65 -11.56
N LYS A 15 -2.04 -13.80 -12.05
CA LYS A 15 -3.00 -14.78 -11.52
C LYS A 15 -2.53 -16.23 -11.62
N ASN A 16 -1.68 -16.54 -12.59
CA ASN A 16 -1.13 -17.89 -12.80
C ASN A 16 0.26 -18.04 -12.16
N ASN A 17 0.60 -17.17 -11.20
CA ASN A 17 1.89 -17.13 -10.51
C ASN A 17 3.11 -16.85 -11.42
N GLU A 18 2.86 -16.35 -12.63
CA GLU A 18 3.89 -15.94 -13.58
C GLU A 18 4.41 -14.54 -13.24
N LYS A 19 5.70 -14.30 -13.44
CA LYS A 19 6.28 -12.97 -13.25
C LYS A 19 5.70 -12.00 -14.27
N ILE A 20 5.16 -10.88 -13.81
CA ILE A 20 4.75 -9.77 -14.68
C ILE A 20 6.00 -9.18 -15.35
N SER A 21 6.01 -9.14 -16.68
CA SER A 21 7.15 -8.66 -17.48
C SER A 21 7.00 -7.21 -17.96
N CYS A 22 5.79 -6.64 -17.91
CA CYS A 22 5.51 -5.28 -18.36
C CYS A 22 6.12 -4.25 -17.40
N LYS A 23 7.32 -3.75 -17.75
CA LYS A 23 8.10 -2.84 -16.91
C LYS A 23 7.36 -1.55 -16.59
N GLU A 24 6.63 -0.97 -17.55
CA GLU A 24 5.94 0.30 -17.36
C GLU A 24 4.80 0.20 -16.34
N LYS A 25 3.97 -0.84 -16.46
CA LYS A 25 2.88 -1.09 -15.49
C LYS A 25 3.43 -1.32 -14.08
N ILE A 26 4.54 -2.04 -13.96
CA ILE A 26 5.22 -2.26 -12.67
C ILE A 26 5.75 -0.95 -12.10
N LYS A 27 6.36 -0.09 -12.93
CA LYS A 27 6.87 1.21 -12.48
C LYS A 27 5.75 2.08 -11.91
N ILE A 28 4.62 2.16 -12.61
CA ILE A 28 3.44 2.91 -12.14
C ILE A 28 2.92 2.32 -10.84
N LEU A 29 2.74 0.99 -10.76
CA LEU A 29 2.27 0.33 -9.54
C LEU A 29 3.20 0.58 -8.36
N ASN A 30 4.52 0.53 -8.58
CA ASN A 30 5.51 0.81 -7.56
C ASN A 30 5.43 2.26 -7.05
N SER A 31 5.23 3.24 -7.94
CA SER A 31 5.02 4.64 -7.57
C SER A 31 3.78 4.78 -6.70
N ASN A 32 2.65 4.19 -7.11
CA ASN A 32 1.41 4.25 -6.33
C ASN A 32 1.57 3.64 -4.92
N ILE A 33 2.39 2.59 -4.77
CA ILE A 33 2.66 1.97 -3.47
C ILE A 33 3.55 2.85 -2.60
N ASP A 34 4.49 3.58 -3.20
CA ASP A 34 5.34 4.56 -2.52
C ASP A 34 4.47 5.72 -2.00
N ASP A 35 3.67 6.32 -2.87
CA ASP A 35 2.74 7.41 -2.55
C ASP A 35 1.76 7.01 -1.43
N LEU A 36 1.22 5.79 -1.48
CA LEU A 36 0.34 5.27 -0.44
C LEU A 36 1.05 5.15 0.92
N GLN A 37 2.33 4.80 0.94
CA GLN A 37 3.10 4.67 2.18
C GLN A 37 3.41 6.02 2.81
N GLU A 38 3.67 7.04 1.99
CA GLU A 38 3.80 8.42 2.46
C GLU A 38 2.48 8.88 3.09
N MET A 39 1.36 8.71 2.39
CA MET A 39 0.03 9.09 2.89
C MET A 39 -0.34 8.37 4.20
N ILE A 40 -0.09 7.07 4.31
CA ILE A 40 -0.35 6.31 5.54
C ILE A 40 0.55 6.81 6.69
N SER A 41 1.79 7.20 6.40
CA SER A 41 2.71 7.75 7.41
C SER A 41 2.22 9.10 7.94
N GLU A 42 1.70 9.97 7.06
CA GLU A 42 1.09 11.24 7.46
C GLU A 42 -0.13 11.02 8.37
N ILE A 43 -1.05 10.12 7.98
CA ILE A 43 -2.20 9.73 8.80
C ILE A 43 -1.76 9.18 10.16
N TYR A 44 -0.69 8.39 10.17
CA TYR A 44 -0.13 7.84 11.39
C TYR A 44 0.37 8.94 12.31
N ASP A 45 1.22 9.84 11.81
CA ASP A 45 1.79 10.94 12.59
C ASP A 45 0.69 11.87 13.15
N GLU A 46 -0.35 12.17 12.37
CA GLU A 46 -1.51 12.95 12.82
C GLU A 46 -2.29 12.27 13.95
N ALA A 47 -2.50 10.95 13.83
CA ALA A 47 -3.20 10.19 14.85
C ALA A 47 -2.40 10.11 16.16
N ILE A 48 -1.07 9.94 16.08
CA ILE A 48 -0.20 9.97 17.27
C ILE A 48 -0.21 11.34 17.92
N LEU A 49 -0.21 12.42 17.13
CA LEU A 49 -0.22 13.79 17.63
C LEU A 49 -1.45 14.09 18.51
N ILE A 50 -2.61 13.52 18.19
CA ILE A 50 -3.85 13.71 18.97
C ILE A 50 -4.09 12.62 20.03
N GLY A 51 -3.15 11.68 20.21
CA GLY A 51 -3.20 10.66 21.26
C GLY A 51 -4.06 9.43 20.95
N ILE A 52 -4.23 9.08 19.67
CA ILE A 52 -4.87 7.81 19.28
C ILE A 52 -3.96 6.62 19.64
N ASP A 53 -4.58 5.52 20.05
CA ASP A 53 -3.89 4.24 20.26
C ASP A 53 -3.36 3.69 18.92
N GLU A 54 -2.04 3.42 18.88
CA GLU A 54 -1.36 2.95 17.67
C GLU A 54 -1.95 1.66 17.12
N LYS A 55 -2.34 0.75 18.02
CA LYS A 55 -2.86 -0.57 17.64
C LYS A 55 -4.24 -0.41 17.02
N GLN A 56 -5.11 0.41 17.61
CA GLN A 56 -6.42 0.72 17.05
C GLN A 56 -6.31 1.31 15.64
N LEU A 57 -5.40 2.26 15.41
CA LEU A 57 -5.20 2.83 14.07
C LEU A 57 -4.74 1.78 13.07
N LYS A 58 -3.75 0.96 13.43
CA LYS A 58 -3.26 -0.13 12.57
C LYS A 58 -4.36 -1.14 12.25
N ASP A 59 -5.21 -1.47 13.22
CA ASP A 59 -6.37 -2.36 13.03
C ASP A 59 -7.38 -1.75 12.03
N VAL A 60 -7.66 -0.45 12.12
CA VAL A 60 -8.54 0.26 11.16
C VAL A 60 -7.95 0.23 9.74
N LEU A 61 -6.68 0.58 9.57
CA LEU A 61 -6.00 0.55 8.27
C LEU A 61 -5.99 -0.87 7.69
N PHE A 62 -5.76 -1.88 8.53
CA PHE A 62 -5.80 -3.28 8.11
C PHE A 62 -7.20 -3.70 7.63
N GLU A 63 -8.26 -3.31 8.34
CA GLU A 63 -9.63 -3.62 7.92
C GLU A 63 -10.03 -2.91 6.62
N ILE A 64 -9.53 -1.69 6.37
CA ILE A 64 -9.71 -1.03 5.06
C ILE A 64 -9.11 -1.90 3.95
N ILE A 65 -7.86 -2.34 4.11
CA ILE A 65 -7.16 -3.16 3.11
C ILE A 65 -7.86 -4.51 2.89
N LYS A 66 -8.25 -5.16 3.99
CA LYS A 66 -8.92 -6.48 3.98
C LYS A 66 -10.28 -6.45 3.27
N ASN A 67 -10.99 -5.33 3.34
CA ASN A 67 -12.32 -5.19 2.73
C ASN A 67 -12.30 -4.54 1.35
N MET A 68 -11.13 -4.27 0.77
CA MET A 68 -11.01 -3.75 -0.60
C MET A 68 -11.60 -4.74 -1.62
N LYS A 69 -12.35 -4.19 -2.58
CA LYS A 69 -12.96 -4.95 -3.68
C LYS A 69 -12.41 -4.47 -5.00
N ASN A 70 -12.21 -5.40 -5.92
CA ASN A 70 -11.91 -5.06 -7.31
C ASN A 70 -13.21 -4.63 -8.02
N ASN A 71 -13.18 -3.47 -8.69
CA ASN A 71 -14.32 -2.93 -9.45
C ASN A 71 -14.20 -3.17 -10.97
N LEU A 72 -13.12 -3.81 -11.43
CA LEU A 72 -12.89 -4.05 -12.84
C LEU A 72 -13.81 -5.17 -13.36
N LYS A 73 -14.57 -4.88 -14.42
CA LYS A 73 -15.63 -5.76 -14.93
C LYS A 73 -15.13 -7.00 -15.69
N ASN A 74 -13.86 -7.07 -16.09
CA ASN A 74 -13.32 -8.10 -16.99
C ASN A 74 -11.86 -8.48 -16.66
N VAL A 75 -11.57 -8.91 -15.42
CA VAL A 75 -10.22 -9.38 -15.01
C VAL A 75 -10.21 -10.87 -14.81
#